data_AF-A0A923BXY7-F1
#
_entry.id   AF-A0A923BXY7-F1
#
_cell.length_a   1.000
_cell.length_b   1.000
_cell.length_c   1.000
_cell.angle_alpha   90.00
_cell.angle_beta   90.00
_cell.angle_gamma   90.00
#
_symmetry.space_group_name_H-M   'P 1'
#
loop_
_entity.id
_entity.type
_entity.pdbx_description
1 polymer ?
#
loop_
_entity_poly.entity_id
_entity_poly.type
_entity_poly.pdbx_seq_one_letter_code
_entity_poly.pdbx_strand_id
1 'polypeptide(L)'
;MASPPFSLTLSLPPEVAAALSAAASQRGWTPESLAADCIAQSLEVATRHRVALERIDKVDAALLELAKAVSAVEEASTPIELSEFCRYRHGG
;
A
#
# COMPACT_ATOMS: atom_id res chain seq x y z
N MET A 1 -17.40 -10.22 -15.24
CA MET A 1 -17.66 -11.65 -15.53
C MET A 1 -16.52 -12.44 -14.91
N ALA A 2 -16.80 -13.48 -14.12
CA ALA A 2 -15.75 -14.33 -13.55
C ALA A 2 -15.13 -15.20 -14.66
N SER A 3 -13.81 -15.33 -14.69
CA SER A 3 -13.13 -16.24 -15.61
C SER A 3 -13.49 -17.69 -15.28
N PRO A 4 -13.58 -18.59 -16.28
CA PRO A 4 -13.84 -20.00 -16.03
C PRO A 4 -12.69 -20.64 -15.24
N PRO A 5 -12.96 -21.68 -14.41
CA PRO A 5 -11.91 -22.38 -13.69
C PRO A 5 -11.01 -23.13 -14.68
N PHE A 6 -9.72 -23.21 -14.34
CA PHE A 6 -8.73 -24.01 -15.08
C PHE A 6 -7.88 -24.82 -14.10
N SER A 7 -7.40 -25.97 -14.55
CA SER A 7 -6.57 -26.86 -13.74
C SER A 7 -5.09 -26.63 -14.02
N LEU A 8 -4.28 -26.68 -12.97
CA LEU A 8 -2.83 -26.60 -13.03
C LEU A 8 -2.23 -27.88 -12.48
N THR A 9 -1.23 -28.43 -13.18
CA THR A 9 -0.40 -29.54 -12.68
C THR A 9 0.98 -28.98 -12.36
N LEU A 10 1.38 -29.09 -11.10
CA LEU A 10 2.65 -28.56 -10.61
C LEU A 10 3.46 -29.68 -9.94
N SER A 11 4.77 -29.71 -10.19
CA SER A 11 5.68 -30.56 -9.44
C SER A 11 6.20 -29.78 -8.24
N LEU A 12 5.96 -30.30 -7.04
CA LEU A 12 6.42 -29.69 -5.79
C LEU A 12 7.71 -30.37 -5.32
N PRO A 13 8.66 -29.62 -4.74
CA PRO A 13 9.75 -30.21 -4.00
C PRO A 13 9.23 -31.16 -2.91
N PRO A 14 9.94 -32.27 -2.63
CA PRO A 14 9.45 -33.32 -1.74
C PRO A 14 9.14 -32.81 -0.33
N GLU A 15 9.94 -31.87 0.19
CA GLU A 15 9.74 -31.25 1.49
C GLU A 15 8.44 -30.42 1.54
N VAL A 16 8.11 -29.71 0.46
CA VAL A 16 6.89 -28.91 0.36
C VAL A 16 5.67 -29.82 0.21
N ALA A 17 5.77 -30.86 -0.62
CA ALA A 17 4.71 -31.85 -0.79
C ALA A 17 4.37 -32.55 0.55
N ALA A 18 5.41 -32.92 1.32
CA ALA A 18 5.23 -33.53 2.65
C ALA A 18 4.55 -32.56 3.63
N ALA A 19 5.00 -31.30 3.68
CA ALA A 19 4.41 -30.28 4.54
C ALA A 19 2.95 -29.99 4.17
N LEU A 20 2.64 -29.88 2.88
CA LEU A 20 1.28 -29.67 2.38
C LEU A 20 0.36 -30.83 2.76
N SER A 21 0.82 -32.07 2.57
CA SER A 21 0.07 -33.27 2.92
C SER A 21 -0.22 -33.35 4.43
N ALA A 22 0.79 -33.07 5.27
CA ALA A 22 0.62 -33.03 6.72
C ALA A 22 -0.35 -31.92 7.17
N ALA A 23 -0.24 -30.72 6.60
CA ALA A 23 -1.12 -29.61 6.93
C ALA A 23 -2.57 -29.87 6.47
N ALA A 24 -2.74 -30.48 5.30
CA ALA A 24 -4.05 -30.86 4.78
C ALA A 24 -4.72 -31.90 5.68
N SER A 25 -3.99 -32.93 6.11
CA SER A 25 -4.53 -33.98 6.97
C SER A 25 -4.97 -33.44 8.34
N GLN A 26 -4.19 -32.54 8.95
CA GLN A 26 -4.54 -31.89 10.23
C GLN A 26 -5.83 -31.08 10.15
N ARG A 27 -6.17 -30.56 8.97
CA ARG A 27 -7.39 -29.77 8.72
C ARG A 27 -8.55 -30.60 8.16
N GLY A 28 -8.33 -31.89 7.87
CA GLY A 28 -9.31 -32.75 7.19
C GLY A 28 -9.56 -32.35 5.73
N TRP A 29 -8.59 -31.71 5.08
CA TRP A 29 -8.67 -31.23 3.70
C TRP A 29 -7.85 -32.12 2.76
N THR A 30 -8.09 -32.00 1.45
CA THR A 30 -7.18 -32.61 0.47
C THR A 30 -5.98 -31.68 0.22
N PRO A 31 -4.81 -32.22 -0.16
CA PRO A 31 -3.66 -31.40 -0.52
C PRO A 31 -3.98 -30.39 -1.62
N GLU A 32 -4.83 -30.76 -2.59
CA GLU A 32 -5.22 -29.92 -3.72
C GLU A 32 -6.10 -28.74 -3.28
N SER A 33 -7.09 -28.98 -2.41
CA SER A 33 -7.96 -27.90 -1.93
C SER A 33 -7.19 -26.92 -1.05
N LEU A 34 -6.28 -27.43 -0.22
CA LEU A 34 -5.40 -26.59 0.59
C LEU A 34 -4.41 -25.80 -0.28
N ALA A 35 -3.84 -26.41 -1.32
CA ALA A 35 -2.94 -25.71 -2.25
C ALA A 35 -3.66 -24.57 -2.99
N ALA A 36 -4.89 -24.81 -3.45
CA ALA A 36 -5.70 -23.79 -4.10
C ALA A 36 -5.98 -22.60 -3.17
N ASP A 37 -6.32 -22.88 -1.90
CA ASP A 37 -6.54 -21.84 -0.89
C ASP A 37 -5.26 -21.06 -0.58
N CYS A 38 -4.12 -21.74 -0.40
CA CYS A 38 -2.82 -21.10 -0.21
C CYS A 38 -2.44 -20.18 -1.39
N ILE A 39 -2.70 -20.61 -2.64
CA ILE A 39 -2.46 -19.79 -3.83
C ILE A 39 -3.37 -18.56 -3.81
N ALA A 40 -4.65 -18.72 -3.50
CA ALA A 40 -5.60 -17.61 -3.42
C ALA A 40 -5.16 -16.56 -2.38
N GLN A 41 -4.80 -17.00 -1.18
CA GLN A 41 -4.30 -16.13 -0.11
C GLN A 41 -3.01 -15.41 -0.52
N SER A 42 -2.06 -16.12 -1.13
CA SER A 42 -0.79 -15.52 -1.58
C SER A 42 -1.01 -14.46 -2.66
N LEU A 43 -1.90 -14.73 -3.64
CA LEU A 43 -2.26 -13.76 -4.68
C LEU A 43 -2.97 -12.54 -4.11
N GLU A 44 -3.83 -12.73 -3.12
CA GLU A 44 -4.53 -11.65 -2.44
C GLU A 44 -3.55 -10.72 -1.70
N VAL A 45 -2.60 -11.29 -0.97
CA VAL A 45 -1.54 -10.54 -0.27
C VAL A 45 -0.67 -9.79 -1.28
N ALA A 46 -0.19 -10.46 -2.33
CA ALA A 46 0.63 -9.83 -3.37
C ALA A 46 -0.11 -8.67 -4.05
N THR A 47 -1.40 -8.84 -4.34
CA THR A 47 -2.24 -7.80 -4.94
C THR A 47 -2.40 -6.61 -3.99
N ARG A 48 -2.73 -6.85 -2.71
CA ARG A 48 -2.85 -5.78 -1.72
C ARG A 48 -1.55 -5.02 -1.51
N HIS A 49 -0.43 -5.74 -1.47
CA HIS A 49 0.89 -5.13 -1.30
C HIS A 49 1.23 -4.21 -2.46
N ARG A 50 1.02 -4.66 -3.71
CA ARG A 50 1.20 -3.79 -4.89
C ARG A 50 0.32 -2.54 -4.84
N VAL A 51 -0.96 -2.70 -4.51
CA VAL A 51 -1.89 -1.55 -4.39
C VAL A 51 -1.46 -0.59 -3.28
N ALA A 52 -0.90 -1.09 -2.18
CA ALA A 52 -0.37 -0.24 -1.12
C ALA A 52 0.83 0.59 -1.62
N LEU A 53 1.78 -0.02 -2.32
CA LEU A 53 2.92 0.69 -2.91
C LEU A 53 2.48 1.76 -3.91
N GLU A 54 1.56 1.43 -4.82
CA GLU A 54 1.03 2.40 -5.79
C GLU A 54 0.33 3.60 -5.14
N ARG A 55 -0.28 3.39 -3.97
CA ARG A 55 -0.90 4.46 -3.20
C ARG A 55 0.13 5.32 -2.49
N ILE A 56 1.21 4.73 -1.96
CA ILE A 56 2.32 5.45 -1.35
C ILE A 56 2.95 6.37 -2.41
N ASP A 57 3.27 5.86 -3.60
CA ASP A 57 3.87 6.66 -4.67
C ASP A 57 2.99 7.86 -5.07
N LYS A 58 1.66 7.68 -5.09
CA LYS A 58 0.70 8.76 -5.37
C LYS A 58 0.65 9.80 -4.26
N VAL A 59 0.71 9.36 -3.01
CA VAL A 59 0.73 10.27 -1.85
C VAL A 59 2.03 11.07 -1.86
N ASP A 60 3.17 10.43 -2.10
CA ASP A 60 4.47 11.10 -2.17
C ASP A 60 4.51 12.16 -3.28
N ALA A 61 3.98 11.83 -4.46
CA ALA A 61 3.84 12.80 -5.55
C ALA A 61 2.94 13.99 -5.15
N ALA A 62 1.81 13.72 -4.49
CA ALA A 62 0.91 14.78 -4.03
C ALA A 62 1.54 15.66 -2.94
N LEU A 63 2.33 15.07 -2.03
CA LEU A 63 3.06 15.79 -0.99
C LEU A 63 4.14 16.70 -1.60
N LEU A 64 4.85 16.23 -2.62
CA LEU A 64 5.83 17.04 -3.36
C LEU A 64 5.16 18.24 -4.05
N GLU A 65 4.01 18.03 -4.70
CA GLU A 65 3.26 19.13 -5.33
C GLU A 65 2.72 20.11 -4.30
N LEU A 66 2.23 19.63 -3.15
CA LEU A 66 1.81 20.49 -2.05
C LEU A 66 2.97 21.34 -1.52
N ALA A 67 4.15 20.75 -1.33
CA ALA A 67 5.34 21.47 -0.87
C ALA A 67 5.71 22.61 -1.83
N LYS A 68 5.70 22.34 -3.16
CA LYS A 68 5.95 23.37 -4.18
C LYS A 68 4.92 24.49 -4.12
N ALA A 69 3.64 24.15 -3.95
CA ALA A 69 2.57 25.14 -3.85
C ALA A 69 2.73 26.04 -2.62
N VAL A 70 3.09 25.47 -1.47
CA VAL A 70 3.36 26.22 -0.24
C VAL A 70 4.55 27.17 -0.44
N SER A 71 5.66 26.68 -0.99
CA SER A 71 6.83 27.54 -1.26
C SER A 71 6.48 28.68 -2.21
N ALA A 72 5.71 28.43 -3.27
CA ALA A 72 5.27 29.48 -4.18
C ALA A 72 4.39 30.54 -3.50
N VAL A 73 3.55 30.14 -2.54
CA VAL A 73 2.74 31.08 -1.74
C VAL A 73 3.63 31.90 -0.80
N GLU A 74 4.61 31.28 -0.14
CA GLU A 74 5.58 31.98 0.71
C GLU A 74 6.39 33.00 -0.10
N GLU A 75 6.87 32.64 -1.29
CA GLU A 75 7.59 33.54 -2.19
C GLU A 75 6.72 34.69 -2.73
N ALA A 76 5.45 34.41 -3.03
CA ALA A 76 4.51 35.42 -3.51
C ALA A 76 3.96 36.31 -2.40
N SER A 77 4.13 35.91 -1.13
CA SER A 77 3.68 36.71 0.01
C SER A 77 4.64 37.87 0.26
N THR A 78 4.13 39.09 0.16
CA THR A 78 4.88 40.29 0.56
C THR A 78 5.14 40.26 2.07
N PRO A 79 6.32 40.70 2.54
CA PRO A 79 6.57 40.83 3.96
C PRO A 79 5.50 41.75 4.56
N ILE A 80 4.72 41.23 5.51
CA ILE A 80 3.77 42.05 6.25
C ILE A 80 4.61 42.95 7.16
N GLU A 81 4.65 44.25 6.86
CA GLU A 81 5.15 45.28 7.75
C GLU A 81 4.22 45.36 8.98
N LEU A 82 4.52 44.53 9.98
CA LEU A 82 3.78 44.49 11.25
C LEU A 82 3.83 45.82 12.01
N SER A 83 4.73 46.74 11.61
CA SER A 83 4.80 48.10 12.14
C SER A 83 3.53 48.91 11.86
N GLU A 84 2.82 48.66 10.76
CA GLU A 84 1.54 49.31 10.44
C GLU A 84 0.33 48.69 11.18
N PHE A 85 0.45 47.43 11.61
CA PHE A 85 -0.62 46.71 12.33
C PHE A 85 -0.52 46.85 13.86
N CYS A 86 0.67 47.07 14.40
CA CYS A 86 0.89 47.27 15.83
C CYS A 86 0.46 48.67 16.28
N ARG A 87 -0.85 48.89 16.50
CA ARG A 87 -1.41 50.12 17.08
C ARG A 87 -0.96 50.44 18.52
N TYR A 88 -0.18 49.57 19.17
CA TYR A 88 0.39 49.89 20.47
C TYR A 88 1.64 50.77 20.32
N ARG A 89 1.37 52.07 20.27
CA ARG A 89 2.33 53.12 20.60
C ARG A 89 2.87 52.86 22.01
N HIS A 90 4.13 52.45 22.14
CA HIS A 90 4.86 52.69 23.39
C HIS A 90 5.14 54.19 23.45
N GLY A 91 4.39 54.89 24.30
CA GLY A 91 4.72 56.24 24.70
C GLY A 91 6.08 56.25 25.39
N GLY A 92 6.94 57.14 24.90
CA GLY A 92 8.13 57.67 25.55
C GLY A 92 8.23 59.13 25.15
#